data_AF-A0AAU8CI58-F1
#
_entry.id   AF-A0AAU8CI58-F1
#
_cell.length_a   1.000
_cell.length_b   1.000
_cell.length_c   1.000
_cell.angle_alpha   90.00
_cell.angle_beta   90.00
_cell.angle_gamma   90.00
#
_symmetry.space_group_name_H-M   'P 1'
#
loop_
_entity.id
_entity.type
_entity.pdbx_description
1 polymer ?
#
loop_
_entity_poly.entity_id
_entity_poly.type
_entity_poly.pdbx_seq_one_letter_code
_entity_poly.pdbx_strand_id
1 'polypeptide(L)'
;MSQQQTNNVSIDDIPIDIDNTQSGEVNPTDIPDEIESITRGLAGEHPPTNPLVILKAARWWYIHGKGGTDPAFQWAIEWARHLATDTPSDVDHFDAFLEYLVAIGFADEKAALR
;
A
#
# COMPACT_ATOMS: atom_id res chain seq x y z
N MET A 1 26.71 12.01 39.87
CA MET A 1 25.27 11.93 39.58
C MET A 1 24.94 13.02 38.57
N SER A 2 24.93 12.71 37.28
CA SER A 2 24.41 13.61 36.25
C SER A 2 23.36 12.82 35.47
N GLN A 3 22.09 13.14 35.71
CA GLN A 3 20.99 12.60 34.92
C GLN A 3 21.00 13.31 33.58
N GLN A 4 21.37 12.60 32.51
CA GLN A 4 21.02 13.04 31.17
C GLN A 4 19.52 12.78 30.98
N GLN A 5 18.75 13.85 30.87
CA GLN A 5 17.40 13.81 30.32
C GLN A 5 17.47 13.27 28.90
N THR A 6 17.03 12.03 28.73
CA THR A 6 16.76 11.43 27.44
C THR A 6 15.53 12.14 26.86
N ASN A 7 15.75 13.18 26.05
CA ASN A 7 14.73 13.69 25.15
C ASN A 7 14.52 12.63 24.05
N ASN A 8 13.83 11.54 24.39
CA ASN A 8 13.47 10.51 23.44
C ASN A 8 12.26 11.00 22.65
N VAL A 9 12.50 11.58 21.47
CA VAL A 9 11.42 11.82 20.50
C VAL A 9 11.19 10.49 19.77
N SER A 10 10.30 9.65 20.30
CA SER A 10 9.81 8.48 19.55
C SER A 10 8.81 9.00 18.52
N ILE A 11 9.22 9.05 17.25
CA ILE A 11 8.30 9.40 16.14
C ILE A 11 7.56 8.16 15.64
N ASP A 12 8.13 6.96 15.77
CA ASP A 12 7.46 5.72 15.36
C ASP A 12 8.25 4.54 15.95
N ASP A 13 7.91 4.11 17.16
CA ASP A 13 8.12 2.69 17.49
C ASP A 13 7.18 1.94 16.56
N ILE A 14 7.70 1.33 15.49
CA ILE A 14 6.89 0.48 14.60
C ILE A 14 6.96 -0.93 15.17
N PRO A 15 6.02 -1.35 16.06
CA PRO A 15 5.87 -2.76 16.37
C PRO A 15 5.41 -3.45 15.09
N ILE A 16 6.32 -4.19 14.45
CA ILE A 16 5.98 -5.12 13.39
C ILE A 16 5.62 -6.42 14.10
N ASP A 17 4.31 -6.70 14.21
CA ASP A 17 3.84 -8.00 14.66
C ASP A 17 3.99 -9.00 13.50
N ILE A 18 5.10 -9.74 13.52
CA ILE A 18 5.46 -10.71 12.48
C ILE A 18 4.50 -11.91 12.49
N ASP A 19 3.76 -12.13 13.60
CA ASP A 19 2.75 -13.18 13.68
C ASP A 19 1.41 -12.76 13.02
N ASN A 20 1.25 -11.46 12.73
CA ASN A 20 0.08 -10.87 12.05
C ASN A 20 0.30 -10.58 10.57
N THR A 21 1.39 -11.05 9.94
CA THR A 21 1.42 -11.22 8.48
C THR A 21 0.39 -12.29 8.11
N GLN A 22 -0.87 -11.90 8.07
CA GLN A 22 -2.01 -12.75 7.74
C GLN A 22 -1.86 -13.18 6.29
N SER A 23 -1.22 -14.32 6.10
CA SER A 23 -0.90 -14.92 4.80
C SER A 23 -2.13 -15.42 4.02
N GLY A 24 -3.34 -14.93 4.25
CA GLY A 24 -4.52 -15.52 3.64
C GLY A 24 -5.69 -14.58 3.54
N GLU A 25 -5.94 -14.09 2.34
CA GLU A 25 -7.17 -13.39 1.90
C GLU A 25 -7.55 -12.14 2.71
N VAL A 26 -7.34 -10.97 2.10
CA VAL A 26 -7.87 -9.71 2.61
C VAL A 26 -9.37 -9.66 2.38
N ASN A 27 -10.15 -9.51 3.44
CA ASN A 27 -11.57 -9.19 3.33
C ASN A 27 -11.74 -7.68 3.08
N PRO A 28 -12.52 -7.25 2.08
CA PRO A 28 -12.74 -5.83 1.80
C PRO A 28 -13.23 -5.02 2.98
N THR A 29 -14.02 -5.64 3.87
CA THR A 29 -14.55 -4.95 5.06
C THR A 29 -13.50 -4.61 6.10
N ASP A 30 -12.31 -5.23 6.01
CA ASP A 30 -11.20 -5.01 6.94
C ASP A 30 -10.26 -3.89 6.45
N ILE A 31 -10.45 -3.42 5.21
CA ILE A 31 -9.66 -2.34 4.61
C ILE A 31 -10.19 -1.01 5.14
N PRO A 32 -9.38 -0.19 5.83
CA PRO A 32 -9.82 1.13 6.26
C PRO A 32 -10.15 2.02 5.06
N ASP A 33 -11.21 2.83 5.15
CA ASP A 33 -11.69 3.73 4.07
C ASP A 33 -10.57 4.55 3.41
N GLU A 34 -9.61 5.04 4.22
CA GLU A 34 -8.48 5.80 3.70
C GLU A 34 -7.53 4.95 2.85
N ILE A 35 -7.25 3.70 3.28
CA ILE A 35 -6.43 2.76 2.52
C ILE A 35 -7.15 2.33 1.25
N GLU A 36 -8.46 2.08 1.32
CA GLU A 36 -9.29 1.77 0.16
C GLU A 36 -9.24 2.93 -0.86
N SER A 37 -9.45 4.16 -0.41
CA SER A 37 -9.43 5.35 -1.25
C SER A 37 -8.08 5.57 -1.94
N ILE A 38 -6.97 5.45 -1.21
CA ILE A 38 -5.62 5.56 -1.80
C ILE A 38 -5.37 4.44 -2.81
N THR A 39 -5.76 3.21 -2.47
CA THR A 39 -5.57 2.04 -3.32
C THR A 39 -6.40 2.16 -4.61
N ARG A 40 -7.67 2.56 -4.51
CA ARG A 40 -8.52 2.84 -5.68
C ARG A 40 -7.94 3.97 -6.52
N GLY A 41 -7.42 5.02 -5.87
CA GLY A 41 -6.75 6.14 -6.55
C GLY A 41 -5.56 5.68 -7.41
N LEU A 42 -4.77 4.71 -6.93
CA LEU A 42 -3.65 4.14 -7.69
C LEU A 42 -4.06 3.41 -8.97
N ALA A 43 -5.34 3.04 -9.12
CA ALA A 43 -5.89 2.42 -10.32
C ALA A 43 -6.51 3.43 -11.31
N GLY A 44 -6.83 4.63 -10.83
CA GLY A 44 -7.56 5.65 -11.60
C GLY A 44 -6.69 6.46 -12.56
N GLU A 45 -7.34 7.30 -13.37
CA GLU A 45 -6.68 8.21 -14.32
C GLU A 45 -5.79 9.28 -13.66
N HIS A 46 -6.04 9.57 -12.38
CA HIS A 46 -5.32 10.57 -11.59
C HIS A 46 -4.76 9.97 -10.30
N PRO A 47 -3.72 9.13 -10.40
CA PRO A 47 -3.13 8.49 -9.23
C PRO A 47 -2.52 9.52 -8.27
N PRO A 48 -2.49 9.23 -6.96
CA PRO A 48 -1.87 10.10 -5.97
C PRO A 48 -0.41 10.41 -6.34
N THR A 49 0.02 11.65 -6.17
CA THR A 49 1.38 12.10 -6.55
C THR A 49 2.28 12.37 -5.36
N ASN A 50 1.76 12.22 -4.12
CA ASN A 50 2.55 12.34 -2.91
C ASN A 50 3.05 10.95 -2.47
N PRO A 51 4.36 10.65 -2.55
CA PRO A 51 4.91 9.33 -2.19
C PRO A 51 4.57 8.90 -0.76
N LEU A 52 4.46 9.83 0.20
CA LEU A 52 4.13 9.48 1.59
C LEU A 52 2.71 8.94 1.74
N VAL A 53 1.76 9.46 0.95
CA VAL A 53 0.38 8.96 0.93
C VAL A 53 0.35 7.55 0.34
N ILE A 54 1.10 7.32 -0.73
CA ILE A 54 1.20 6.01 -1.39
C ILE A 54 1.83 4.97 -0.44
N LEU A 55 2.92 5.34 0.24
CA LEU A 55 3.61 4.46 1.18
C LEU A 55 2.76 4.09 2.40
N LYS A 56 1.76 4.90 2.75
CA LYS A 56 0.77 4.55 3.77
C LYS A 56 -0.07 3.35 3.34
N ALA A 57 -0.56 3.34 2.10
CA ALA A 57 -1.26 2.18 1.53
C ALA A 57 -0.32 0.98 1.39
N ALA A 58 0.91 1.19 0.89
CA ALA A 58 1.90 0.12 0.78
C ALA A 58 2.15 -0.57 2.13
N ARG A 59 2.36 0.20 3.20
CA ARG A 59 2.56 -0.34 4.55
C ARG A 59 1.40 -1.23 4.97
N TRP A 60 0.16 -0.80 4.73
CA TRP A 60 -1.01 -1.58 5.10
C TRP A 60 -1.07 -2.91 4.33
N TRP A 61 -0.92 -2.88 3.00
CA TRP A 61 -0.94 -4.08 2.16
C TRP A 61 0.21 -5.04 2.47
N TYR A 62 1.36 -4.52 2.89
CA TYR A 62 2.47 -5.35 3.36
C TYR A 62 2.13 -6.09 4.66
N ILE A 63 1.49 -5.42 5.62
CA ILE A 63 1.20 -6.00 6.93
C ILE A 63 0.00 -6.95 6.87
N HIS A 64 -1.08 -6.54 6.19
CA HIS A 64 -2.37 -7.22 6.24
C HIS A 64 -2.67 -8.06 4.99
N GLY A 65 -1.96 -7.82 3.88
CA GLY A 65 -2.08 -8.60 2.66
C GLY A 65 -1.02 -9.70 2.59
N LYS A 66 -0.56 -9.99 1.37
CA LYS A 66 0.44 -11.04 1.10
C LYS A 66 1.89 -10.60 1.34
N GLY A 67 2.12 -9.54 2.12
CA GLY A 67 3.48 -9.03 2.34
C GLY A 67 4.09 -8.45 1.06
N GLY A 68 5.38 -8.73 0.86
CA GLY A 68 6.13 -8.24 -0.29
C GLY A 68 5.65 -8.72 -1.65
N THR A 69 4.77 -9.73 -1.68
CA THR A 69 4.18 -10.29 -2.90
C THR A 69 2.73 -9.88 -3.12
N ASP A 70 2.18 -9.00 -2.27
CA ASP A 70 0.85 -8.46 -2.48
C ASP A 70 0.82 -7.51 -3.69
N PRO A 71 -0.04 -7.70 -4.70
CA PRO A 71 -0.06 -6.85 -5.89
C PRO A 71 -0.32 -5.38 -5.58
N ALA A 72 -1.13 -5.05 -4.56
CA ALA A 72 -1.37 -3.67 -4.17
C ALA A 72 -0.15 -3.05 -3.46
N PHE A 73 0.60 -3.84 -2.69
CA PHE A 73 1.89 -3.42 -2.17
C PHE A 73 2.90 -3.17 -3.30
N GLN A 74 3.08 -4.15 -4.20
CA GLN A 74 4.05 -4.07 -5.28
C GLN A 74 3.79 -2.87 -6.19
N TRP A 75 2.53 -2.64 -6.57
CA TRP A 75 2.17 -1.49 -7.39
C TRP A 75 2.39 -0.17 -6.67
N ALA A 76 2.06 -0.06 -5.37
CA ALA A 76 2.33 1.15 -4.61
C ALA A 76 3.84 1.48 -4.53
N ILE A 77 4.70 0.46 -4.40
CA ILE A 77 6.16 0.64 -4.43
C ILE A 77 6.65 1.05 -5.82
N GLU A 78 6.18 0.40 -6.87
CA GLU A 78 6.53 0.74 -8.26
C GLU A 78 6.10 2.16 -8.63
N TRP A 79 4.91 2.57 -8.19
CA TRP A 79 4.42 3.93 -8.40
C TRP A 79 5.26 4.95 -7.60
N ALA A 80 5.59 4.67 -6.34
CA ALA A 80 6.47 5.54 -5.56
C ALA A 80 7.88 5.64 -6.18
N ARG A 81 8.41 4.54 -6.72
CA ARG A 81 9.67 4.51 -7.47
C ARG A 81 9.58 5.40 -8.71
N HIS A 82 8.52 5.26 -9.50
CA HIS A 82 8.27 6.12 -10.67
C HIS A 82 8.29 7.61 -10.30
N LEU A 83 7.56 8.01 -9.25
CA LEU A 83 7.55 9.40 -8.79
C LEU A 83 8.93 9.91 -8.35
N ALA A 84 9.76 9.04 -7.77
CA ALA A 84 11.09 9.41 -7.28
C ALA A 84 12.14 9.48 -8.39
N THR A 85 12.03 8.64 -9.42
CA THR A 85 13.08 8.47 -10.43
C THR A 85 12.67 8.89 -11.84
N ASP A 86 11.41 9.31 -12.04
CA ASP A 86 10.81 9.63 -13.34
C ASP A 86 10.97 8.49 -14.37
N THR A 87 11.13 7.26 -13.87
CA THR A 87 11.30 6.07 -14.70
C THR A 87 9.94 5.44 -14.92
N PRO A 88 9.60 4.99 -16.15
CA PRO A 88 8.31 4.36 -16.41
C PRO A 88 7.99 3.23 -15.41
N SER A 89 6.74 3.19 -14.96
CA SER A 89 6.20 2.09 -14.15
C SER A 89 6.02 0.84 -15.01
N ASP A 90 6.12 -0.32 -14.36
CA ASP A 90 5.94 -1.61 -15.01
C ASP A 90 4.45 -1.91 -15.26
N VAL A 91 4.08 -2.07 -16.54
CA VAL A 91 2.71 -2.35 -16.98
C VAL A 91 2.22 -3.71 -16.47
N ASP A 92 3.11 -4.70 -16.33
CA ASP A 92 2.74 -6.03 -15.86
C ASP A 92 2.35 -5.99 -14.37
N HIS A 93 3.05 -5.17 -13.58
CA HIS A 93 2.69 -4.91 -12.18
C HIS A 93 1.35 -4.15 -12.07
N PHE A 94 1.08 -3.23 -12.99
CA PHE A 94 -0.20 -2.52 -13.02
C PHE A 94 -1.36 -3.46 -13.37
N ASP A 95 -1.21 -4.31 -14.37
CA ASP A 95 -2.26 -5.25 -14.78
C ASP A 95 -2.54 -6.29 -13.69
N ALA A 96 -1.50 -6.81 -13.04
CA ALA A 96 -1.63 -7.72 -11.89
C ALA A 96 -2.35 -7.05 -10.71
N PHE A 97 -2.07 -5.78 -10.47
CA PHE A 97 -2.75 -4.98 -9.46
C PHE A 97 -4.25 -4.81 -9.76
N LEU A 98 -4.62 -4.47 -10.99
CA LEU A 98 -6.03 -4.35 -11.38
C LEU A 98 -6.79 -5.68 -11.26
N GLU A 99 -6.17 -6.80 -11.66
CA GLU A 99 -6.75 -8.15 -11.48
C GLU A 99 -6.99 -8.45 -10.01
N TYR A 100 -6.01 -8.10 -9.18
CA TYR A 100 -6.12 -8.31 -7.75
C TYR A 100 -7.28 -7.52 -7.14
N LEU A 101 -7.40 -6.23 -7.45
CA LEU A 101 -8.47 -5.38 -6.94
C LEU A 101 -9.87 -5.90 -7.30
N VAL A 102 -10.06 -6.39 -8.52
CA VAL A 102 -11.31 -7.04 -8.93
C VAL A 102 -11.54 -8.33 -8.15
N ALA A 103 -10.50 -9.17 -7.99
CA ALA A 103 -10.60 -10.44 -7.27
C ALA A 103 -10.99 -10.25 -5.80
N ILE A 104 -10.52 -9.18 -5.16
CA ILE A 104 -10.92 -8.81 -3.80
C ILE A 104 -12.14 -7.88 -3.76
N GLY A 105 -12.84 -7.63 -4.87
CA GLY A 105 -14.15 -6.95 -4.84
C GLY A 105 -14.12 -5.42 -4.69
N PHE A 106 -13.04 -4.73 -5.06
CA PHE A 106 -13.05 -3.27 -5.19
C PHE A 106 -13.98 -2.78 -6.30
N ALA A 107 -14.15 -3.61 -7.33
CA ALA A 107 -15.01 -3.39 -8.48
C ALA A 107 -15.37 -4.72 -9.16
N ASP A 108 -16.47 -4.73 -9.91
CA ASP A 108 -16.92 -5.91 -10.68
C ASP A 108 -16.01 -6.21 -11.89
N GLU A 109 -15.35 -5.20 -12.44
CA GLU A 109 -14.45 -5.32 -13.59
C GLU A 109 -13.34 -4.26 -13.57
N LYS A 110 -12.23 -4.53 -14.28
CA LYS A 110 -11.08 -3.60 -14.36
C LYS A 110 -11.47 -2.22 -14.89
N ALA A 111 -12.45 -2.15 -15.80
CA ALA A 111 -12.89 -0.90 -16.40
C ALA A 111 -13.53 0.05 -15.38
N ALA A 112 -14.13 -0.48 -14.31
CA ALA A 112 -14.76 0.31 -13.25
C ALA A 112 -13.75 0.81 -12.19
N LEU A 113 -12.46 0.45 -12.32
CA LEU A 113 -11.38 0.94 -11.46
C LEU A 113 -10.71 2.21 -12.01
N ARG A 114 -10.91 2.52 -13.29
CA ARG A 114 -10.32 3.67 -13.98
C ARG A 114 -11.22 4.88 -13.88
#